data_AF-A0AAN8G6I9-F1
#
_entry.id   AF-A0AAN8G6I9-F1
#
_cell.length_a   1.000
_cell.length_b   1.000
_cell.length_c   1.000
_cell.angle_alpha   90.00
_cell.angle_beta   90.00
_cell.angle_gamma   90.00
#
_symmetry.space_group_name_H-M   'P 1'
#
loop_
_entity.id
_entity.type
_entity.pdbx_description
1 polymer ?
#
loop_
_entity_poly.entity_id
_entity_poly.type
_entity_poly.pdbx_seq_one_letter_code
_entity_poly.pdbx_strand_id
1 'polypeptide(L)'
;MTKKEEKTLTMESFDGYLDMIKMFRGMLPQDLMKTIDNLNLTEKGELVSFLTDWYNGRIKKPENKAEIVELLQEKLPTVYDKISFLNTTFYMKFQKLKPETQELLRSVSM
;
A
#
# COMPACT_ATOMS: atom_id res chain seq x y z
N MET A 1 -12.26 -25.83 11.71
CA MET A 1 -11.60 -24.91 10.76
C MET A 1 -12.53 -24.72 9.58
N THR A 2 -13.23 -23.59 9.50
CA THR A 2 -14.05 -23.22 8.35
C THR A 2 -13.11 -23.00 7.16
N LYS A 3 -13.30 -23.70 6.04
CA LYS A 3 -12.57 -23.42 4.81
C LYS A 3 -12.83 -21.95 4.45
N LYS A 4 -11.78 -21.13 4.39
CA LYS A 4 -11.89 -19.82 3.74
C LYS A 4 -12.31 -20.09 2.30
N GLU A 5 -13.45 -19.54 1.90
CA GLU A 5 -13.80 -19.51 0.48
C GLU A 5 -12.71 -18.76 -0.27
N GLU A 6 -12.16 -19.36 -1.32
CA GLU A 6 -11.21 -18.68 -2.19
C GLU A 6 -11.90 -17.47 -2.80
N LYS A 7 -11.30 -16.29 -2.62
CA LYS A 7 -11.78 -15.05 -3.22
C LYS A 7 -10.69 -14.45 -4.05
N THR A 8 -11.04 -14.05 -5.27
CA THR A 8 -10.17 -13.36 -6.20
C THR A 8 -10.64 -11.93 -6.33
N LEU A 9 -9.74 -10.97 -6.09
CA LEU A 9 -10.02 -9.58 -6.38
C LEU A 9 -10.02 -9.39 -7.90
N THR A 10 -11.07 -8.78 -8.45
CA THR A 10 -11.11 -8.45 -9.88
C THR A 10 -10.52 -7.06 -10.12
N MET A 11 -10.04 -6.80 -11.35
CA MET A 11 -9.55 -5.47 -11.73
C MET A 11 -10.64 -4.40 -11.55
N GLU A 12 -11.89 -4.72 -11.89
CA GLU A 12 -13.04 -3.82 -11.74
C GLU A 12 -13.30 -3.46 -10.27
N SER A 13 -13.33 -4.46 -9.39
CA SER A 13 -13.50 -4.22 -7.96
C SER A 13 -12.33 -3.43 -7.38
N PHE A 14 -11.11 -3.70 -7.83
CA PHE A 14 -9.92 -2.94 -7.45
C PHE A 14 -10.02 -1.48 -7.87
N ASP A 15 -10.40 -1.19 -9.11
CA ASP A 15 -10.62 0.17 -9.59
C ASP A 15 -11.73 0.88 -8.79
N GLY A 16 -12.81 0.18 -8.43
CA GLY A 16 -13.85 0.71 -7.55
C GLY A 16 -13.32 1.10 -6.15
N TYR A 17 -12.40 0.32 -5.58
CA TYR A 17 -11.74 0.70 -4.32
C TYR A 17 -10.83 1.93 -4.49
N LEU A 18 -10.10 2.02 -5.61
CA LEU A 18 -9.29 3.21 -5.90
C LEU A 18 -10.16 4.46 -6.03
N ASP A 19 -11.32 4.36 -6.68
CA ASP A 19 -12.26 5.46 -6.79
C ASP A 19 -12.84 5.88 -5.44
N MET A 20 -13.13 4.92 -4.56
CA MET A 20 -13.54 5.21 -3.18
C MET A 20 -12.45 5.98 -2.42
N ILE A 21 -11.17 5.58 -2.55
CA ILE A 21 -10.03 6.31 -1.95
C ILE A 21 -9.96 7.74 -2.50
N LYS A 22 -10.21 7.93 -3.79
CA LYS A 22 -10.20 9.26 -4.44
C LYS A 22 -11.28 10.20 -3.90
N MET A 23 -12.39 9.69 -3.35
CA MET A 23 -13.40 10.52 -2.66
C MET A 23 -12.80 11.28 -1.47
N PHE A 24 -11.74 10.73 -0.85
CA PHE A 24 -11.05 11.32 0.31
C PHE A 24 -9.80 12.12 -0.09
N ARG A 25 -9.61 12.47 -1.37
CA ARG A 25 -8.41 13.16 -1.88
C ARG A 25 -7.97 14.41 -1.10
N GLY A 26 -8.90 15.12 -0.46
CA GLY A 26 -8.59 16.31 0.36
C GLY A 26 -7.92 16.00 1.69
N MET A 27 -8.00 14.75 2.15
CA MET A 27 -7.45 14.27 3.42
C MET A 27 -6.20 13.40 3.23
N LEU A 28 -5.81 13.13 1.97
CA LEU A 28 -4.70 12.25 1.63
C LEU A 28 -3.50 13.04 1.12
N PRO A 29 -2.26 12.58 1.37
CA PRO A 29 -1.07 13.20 0.80
C PRO A 29 -1.13 13.25 -0.73
N GLN A 30 -0.80 14.39 -1.33
CA GLN A 30 -0.85 14.56 -2.80
C GLN A 30 0.03 13.56 -3.54
N ASP A 31 1.17 13.17 -2.98
CA ASP A 31 2.07 12.21 -3.62
C ASP A 31 1.42 10.82 -3.69
N LEU A 32 0.64 10.43 -2.67
CA LEU A 32 -0.14 9.19 -2.70
C LEU A 32 -1.20 9.24 -3.81
N MET A 33 -1.92 10.36 -3.92
CA MET A 33 -2.93 10.54 -4.96
C MET A 33 -2.31 10.43 -6.36
N LYS A 34 -1.18 11.10 -6.58
CA LYS A 34 -0.43 11.01 -7.85
C LYS A 34 0.03 9.59 -8.14
N THR A 35 0.50 8.84 -7.14
CA THR A 35 0.88 7.45 -7.34
C THR A 35 -0.31 6.60 -7.76
N ILE A 36 -1.47 6.76 -7.12
CA ILE A 36 -2.72 6.04 -7.46
C ILE A 36 -3.16 6.36 -8.90
N ASP A 37 -3.17 7.64 -9.28
CA ASP A 37 -3.60 8.07 -10.61
C ASP A 37 -2.66 7.60 -11.72
N ASN A 38 -1.39 7.34 -11.41
CA ASN A 38 -0.37 6.89 -12.36
C ASN A 38 -0.14 5.38 -12.34
N LEU A 39 -1.02 4.58 -11.71
CA LEU A 39 -0.94 3.12 -11.79
C LEU A 39 -1.31 2.65 -13.19
N ASN A 40 -0.37 1.99 -13.87
CA ASN A 40 -0.61 1.37 -15.17
C ASN A 40 -1.25 -0.02 -15.03
N LEU A 41 -1.71 -0.61 -16.15
CA LEU A 41 -2.43 -1.88 -16.14
C LEU A 41 -1.62 -3.03 -15.51
N THR A 42 -0.31 -3.10 -15.77
CA THR A 42 0.58 -4.13 -15.23
C THR A 42 0.69 -4.00 -13.71
N GLU A 43 0.96 -2.78 -13.22
CA GLU A 43 1.08 -2.49 -11.79
C GLU A 43 -0.23 -2.79 -11.04
N LYS A 44 -1.38 -2.44 -11.63
CA LYS A 44 -2.68 -2.81 -11.06
C LYS A 44 -2.86 -4.32 -11.02
N GLY A 45 -2.46 -5.03 -12.06
CA GLY A 45 -2.49 -6.51 -12.10
C GLY A 45 -1.63 -7.14 -11.00
N GLU A 46 -0.42 -6.64 -10.77
CA GLU A 46 0.44 -7.09 -9.68
C GLU A 46 -0.21 -6.86 -8.32
N LEU A 47 -0.75 -5.66 -8.07
CA LEU A 47 -1.44 -5.33 -6.82
C LEU A 47 -2.67 -6.23 -6.59
N VAL A 48 -3.46 -6.48 -7.62
CA VAL A 48 -4.63 -7.37 -7.55
C VAL A 48 -4.22 -8.80 -7.21
N SER A 49 -3.19 -9.32 -7.88
CA SER A 49 -2.65 -10.65 -7.61
C SER A 49 -2.13 -10.78 -6.18
N PHE A 50 -1.33 -9.81 -5.75
CA PHE A 50 -0.76 -9.75 -4.40
C PHE A 50 -1.86 -9.72 -3.32
N LEU A 51 -2.85 -8.85 -3.45
CA LEU A 51 -3.95 -8.73 -2.48
C LEU A 51 -4.80 -10.01 -2.41
N THR A 52 -5.01 -10.65 -3.56
CA THR A 52 -5.71 -11.94 -3.65
C THR A 52 -4.94 -13.04 -2.92
N ASP A 53 -3.65 -13.19 -3.21
CA ASP A 53 -2.81 -14.21 -2.60
C ASP A 53 -2.63 -13.97 -1.10
N TRP A 54 -2.53 -12.71 -0.68
CA TRP A 54 -2.50 -12.33 0.73
C TRP A 54 -3.80 -12.71 1.44
N TYR A 55 -4.97 -12.39 0.88
CA TYR A 55 -6.27 -12.70 1.49
C TYR A 55 -6.47 -14.21 1.69
N ASN A 56 -6.06 -14.98 0.68
CA ASN A 56 -6.15 -16.44 0.69
C ASN A 56 -5.05 -17.11 1.54
N GLY A 57 -4.15 -16.33 2.16
CA GLY A 57 -3.11 -16.84 3.06
C GLY A 57 -1.94 -17.51 2.35
N ARG A 58 -1.75 -17.25 1.05
CA ARG A 58 -0.63 -17.76 0.25
C ARG A 58 0.65 -16.94 0.44
N ILE A 59 0.50 -15.72 0.96
CA ILE A 59 1.62 -14.86 1.35
C ILE A 59 1.71 -14.84 2.88
N LYS A 60 2.89 -15.17 3.42
CA LYS A 60 3.16 -15.06 4.85
C LYS A 60 3.17 -13.57 5.23
N LYS A 61 2.46 -13.23 6.32
CA LYS A 61 2.53 -11.88 6.90
C LYS A 61 3.97 -11.63 7.39
N PRO A 62 4.63 -10.55 6.94
CA PRO A 62 5.97 -10.20 7.40
C PRO A 62 5.93 -9.75 8.86
N GLU A 63 6.97 -10.10 9.62
CA GLU A 63 7.06 -9.86 11.06
C GLU A 63 7.89 -8.61 11.39
N ASN A 64 8.69 -8.13 10.44
CA ASN A 64 9.57 -6.98 10.61
C ASN A 64 9.74 -6.18 9.32
N LYS A 65 10.42 -5.03 9.42
CA LYS A 65 10.63 -4.11 8.29
C LYS A 65 11.42 -4.73 7.14
N ALA A 66 12.42 -5.57 7.42
CA ALA A 66 13.23 -6.20 6.37
C ALA A 66 12.37 -7.17 5.55
N GLU A 67 11.57 -8.00 6.22
CA GLU A 67 10.63 -8.90 5.56
C GLU A 67 9.57 -8.16 4.75
N ILE A 68 9.12 -6.99 5.21
CA ILE A 68 8.21 -6.15 4.40
C ILE A 68 8.89 -5.73 3.10
N VAL A 69 10.13 -5.24 3.17
CA VAL A 69 10.87 -4.78 1.99
C VAL A 69 11.10 -5.93 1.01
N GLU A 70 11.61 -7.07 1.50
CA GLU A 70 11.84 -8.26 0.69
C GLU A 70 10.56 -8.73 0.00
N LEU A 71 9.45 -8.80 0.74
CA LEU A 71 8.17 -9.22 0.19
C LEU A 71 7.66 -8.28 -0.91
N LEU A 72 7.81 -6.97 -0.74
CA LEU A 72 7.41 -5.99 -1.74
C LEU A 72 8.31 -6.05 -2.99
N GLN A 73 9.61 -6.26 -2.82
CA GLN A 73 10.54 -6.44 -3.95
C GLN A 73 10.25 -7.73 -4.72
N GLU A 74 9.90 -8.81 -4.02
CA GLU A 74 9.59 -10.10 -4.63
C GLU A 74 8.25 -10.09 -5.37
N LYS A 75 7.19 -9.58 -4.71
CA LYS A 75 5.81 -9.72 -5.20
C LYS A 75 5.29 -8.53 -5.99
N LEU A 76 5.88 -7.36 -5.80
CA LEU A 76 5.46 -6.11 -6.44
C LEU A 76 6.66 -5.37 -7.07
N PRO A 77 7.50 -6.05 -7.88
CA PRO A 77 8.73 -5.46 -8.40
C PRO A 77 8.49 -4.19 -9.23
N THR A 78 7.38 -4.12 -9.97
CA THR A 78 7.08 -2.93 -10.80
C THR A 78 6.53 -1.76 -9.98
N VAL A 79 5.98 -2.04 -8.80
CA VAL A 79 5.38 -1.03 -7.90
C VAL A 79 6.33 -0.62 -6.78
N TYR A 80 7.38 -1.42 -6.52
CA TYR A 80 8.30 -1.24 -5.40
C TYR A 80 8.91 0.17 -5.37
N ASP A 81 9.39 0.68 -6.51
CA ASP A 81 10.00 2.01 -6.58
C ASP A 81 9.01 3.12 -6.19
N LYS A 82 7.74 2.99 -6.59
CA LYS A 82 6.67 3.94 -6.21
C LYS A 82 6.40 3.87 -4.71
N ILE A 83 6.35 2.68 -4.11
CA ILE A 83 6.16 2.49 -2.67
C ILE A 83 7.35 3.06 -1.89
N SER A 84 8.57 2.77 -2.33
CA SER A 84 9.82 3.26 -1.74
C SER A 84 9.88 4.79 -1.79
N PHE A 85 9.50 5.39 -2.92
CA PHE A 85 9.41 6.84 -3.08
C PHE A 85 8.40 7.47 -2.11
N LEU A 86 7.20 6.89 -1.99
CA LEU A 86 6.18 7.38 -1.04
C LEU A 86 6.67 7.30 0.40
N ASN A 87 7.27 6.18 0.79
CA ASN A 87 7.81 5.97 2.13
C ASN A 87 8.92 6.98 2.44
N THR A 88 9.87 7.16 1.53
CA THR A 88 10.96 8.14 1.66
C THR A 88 10.41 9.55 1.78
N THR A 89 9.46 9.92 0.92
CA THR A 89 8.84 11.26 0.93
C THR A 89 8.09 11.52 2.23
N PHE A 90 7.36 10.53 2.74
CA PHE A 90 6.71 10.62 4.03
C PHE A 90 7.72 10.87 5.16
N TYR A 91 8.79 10.07 5.24
CA TYR A 91 9.81 10.24 6.27
C TYR A 91 10.52 11.60 6.19
N MET A 92 10.85 12.08 4.99
CA MET A 92 11.45 13.41 4.83
C MET A 92 10.51 14.52 5.31
N LYS A 93 9.21 14.43 5.04
CA LYS A 93 8.22 15.41 5.52
C LYS A 93 8.05 15.29 7.04
N PHE A 94 7.98 14.08 7.55
CA PHE A 94 7.84 13.78 8.98
C PHE A 94 9.02 14.35 9.80
N GLN A 95 10.26 14.18 9.32
CA GLN A 95 11.46 14.70 10.00
C GLN A 95 11.48 16.23 10.09
N LYS A 96 10.78 16.94 9.20
CA LYS A 96 10.67 18.41 9.23
C LYS A 96 9.62 18.91 10.24
N LEU A 97 8.82 18.03 10.82
CA LEU A 97 7.82 18.40 11.83
C LEU A 97 8.45 18.60 13.19
N LYS A 98 7.81 19.40 14.04
CA LYS A 98 8.20 19.54 15.44
C LYS A 98 8.11 18.19 16.17
N PRO A 99 8.96 17.93 17.19
CA PRO A 99 8.95 16.66 17.93
C PRO A 99 7.57 16.26 18.49
N GLU A 100 6.81 17.20 19.04
CA GLU A 100 5.45 16.96 19.56
C GLU A 100 4.48 16.46 18.46
N THR A 101 4.60 17.03 17.26
CA THR A 101 3.80 16.60 16.09
C THR A 101 4.27 15.23 15.57
N GLN A 102 5.58 14.95 15.66
CA GLN A 102 6.13 13.64 15.32
C GLN A 102 5.62 12.56 16.27
N GLU A 103 5.58 12.82 17.57
CA GLU A 103 5.00 11.90 18.57
C GLU A 103 3.52 11.65 18.32
N LEU A 104 2.75 12.71 18.06
CA LEU A 104 1.34 12.57 17.71
C LEU A 104 1.16 11.68 16.46
N LEU A 105 1.93 11.89 15.40
CA LEU A 105 1.82 11.07 14.18
C LEU A 105 2.28 9.62 14.39
N ARG A 106 3.27 9.38 15.26
CA ARG A 106 3.69 8.01 15.62
C ARG A 106 2.59 7.28 16.38
N SER A 107 1.81 7.97 17.22
CA SER A 107 0.73 7.33 18.00
C SER A 107 -0.47 6.93 17.14
N VAL A 108 -0.69 7.58 15.98
CA VAL A 108 -1.71 7.16 15.00
C VAL A 108 -1.22 6.04 14.08
N SER A 109 0.08 5.72 14.10
CA SER A 109 0.72 4.73 13.23
C SER A 109 0.91 3.36 13.91
N MET A 110 0.44 3.19 15.16
CA MET A 110 0.44 1.95 15.95
C MET A 110 -0.99 1.56 16.33
#